data_AF-A0A162WCI7-F1
#
_entry.id   AF-A0A162WCI7-F1
#
_cell.length_a   1.000
_cell.length_b   1.000
_cell.length_c   1.000
_cell.angle_alpha   90.00
_cell.angle_beta   90.00
_cell.angle_gamma   90.00
#
_symmetry.space_group_name_H-M   'P 1'
#
loop_
_entity.id
_entity.type
_entity.pdbx_description
1 polymer ?
#
loop_
_entity_poly.entity_id
_entity_poly.type
_entity_poly.pdbx_seq_one_letter_code
_entity_poly.pdbx_strand_id
1 'polypeptide(L)'
;MPVIIPRDNAGYALPFLVIVLIVIGGALCLVICGYAIHRTFGLNTDANGFKPVSVAQAEYMAGVRYRNMESLAYEGRSSQRASNGKGPAS
;
A
#
# COMPACT_ATOMS: atom_id res chain seq x y z
N MET A 1 44.56 38.71 30.64
CA MET A 1 43.81 37.52 31.09
C MET A 1 43.93 36.49 29.98
N PRO A 2 44.53 35.31 30.20
CA PRO A 2 44.64 34.31 29.14
C PRO A 2 43.23 33.84 28.74
N VAL A 3 42.92 33.93 27.45
CA VAL A 3 41.66 33.42 26.87
C VAL A 3 41.74 31.90 26.88
N ILE A 4 40.87 31.26 27.67
CA ILE A 4 40.70 29.81 27.64
C ILE A 4 39.81 29.49 26.43
N ILE A 5 40.42 28.95 25.37
CA ILE A 5 39.69 28.44 24.22
C ILE A 5 39.19 27.03 24.59
N PRO A 6 37.87 26.76 24.55
CA PRO A 6 37.36 25.42 24.81
C PRO A 6 37.97 24.41 23.84
N ARG A 7 38.38 23.25 24.36
CA ARG A 7 38.98 22.18 23.56
C ARG A 7 37.85 21.38 22.91
N ASP A 8 37.46 21.79 21.71
CA ASP A 8 36.33 21.22 20.96
C ASP A 8 36.51 19.74 20.55
N ASN A 9 37.73 19.22 20.72
CA ASN A 9 38.10 17.85 20.43
C ASN A 9 38.22 17.08 21.76
N ALA A 10 37.18 16.32 22.12
CA ALA A 10 37.08 15.51 23.35
C ALA A 10 38.06 14.30 23.40
N GLY A 11 39.30 14.47 22.91
CA GLY A 11 40.31 13.43 22.78
C GLY A 11 40.27 12.65 21.46
N TYR A 12 39.32 12.95 20.58
CA TYR A 12 39.20 12.31 19.27
C TYR A 12 40.09 12.97 18.22
N ALA A 13 40.59 12.17 17.28
CA ALA A 13 41.41 12.63 16.15
C ALA A 13 40.60 13.50 15.16
N LEU A 14 39.28 13.41 15.19
CA LEU A 14 38.35 14.18 14.35
C LEU A 14 37.46 15.06 15.23
N PRO A 15 37.05 16.24 14.72
CA PRO A 15 36.13 17.12 15.43
C PRO A 15 34.77 16.44 15.60
N PHE A 16 34.11 16.71 16.73
CA PHE A 16 32.84 16.07 17.10
C PHE A 16 31.78 16.16 15.99
N LEU A 17 31.68 17.31 15.32
CA LEU A 17 30.73 17.53 14.24
C LEU A 17 30.93 16.56 13.06
N VAL A 18 32.19 16.23 12.73
CA VAL A 18 32.51 15.29 11.64
C VAL A 18 32.09 13.86 12.02
N ILE A 19 32.28 13.47 13.27
CA ILE A 19 31.84 12.16 13.77
C ILE A 19 30.32 12.02 13.63
N VAL A 20 29.57 13.03 14.07
CA VAL A 20 28.10 13.05 13.96
C VAL A 20 27.65 12.96 12.51
N LEU A 21 28.31 13.71 11.61
CA LEU A 21 27.97 13.72 10.19
C LEU A 21 28.22 12.34 9.53
N ILE A 22 29.32 11.66 9.88
CA ILE A 22 29.62 10.31 9.41
C ILE A 22 28.58 9.29 9.92
N VAL A 23 28.17 9.40 11.20
CA VAL A 23 27.16 8.51 11.79
C VAL A 23 25.80 8.68 11.11
N ILE A 24 25.35 9.92 10.90
CA ILE A 24 24.08 10.21 10.22
C ILE A 24 24.13 9.74 8.76
N GLY A 25 25.23 10.03 8.06
CA GLY A 25 25.42 9.58 6.67
C GLY A 25 25.47 8.06 6.54
N GLY A 26 26.17 7.38 7.46
CA GLY A 26 26.22 5.93 7.53
C GLY A 26 24.84 5.30 7.80
N ALA A 27 24.08 5.87 8.74
CA ALA A 27 22.72 5.44 9.02
C ALA A 27 21.80 5.58 7.81
N LEU A 28 21.85 6.71 7.10
CA LEU A 28 21.08 6.94 5.87
C LEU A 28 21.43 5.91 4.79
N CYS A 29 22.73 5.64 4.58
CA CYS A 29 23.20 4.66 3.62
C CYS A 29 22.66 3.25 3.94
N LEU A 30 22.71 2.84 5.21
CA LEU A 30 22.16 1.55 5.65
C LEU A 30 20.64 1.46 5.45
N VAL A 31 19.89 2.53 5.68
CA VAL A 31 18.44 2.56 5.43
C VAL A 31 18.14 2.39 3.94
N ILE A 32 18.87 3.10 3.06
CA ILE A 32 18.68 3.00 1.61
C ILE A 32 19.06 1.60 1.11
N CYS A 33 20.20 1.05 1.54
CA CYS A 33 20.64 -0.29 1.19
C CYS A 33 19.66 -1.36 1.72
N GLY A 34 19.20 -1.24 2.96
CA GLY A 34 18.20 -2.12 3.55
C GLY A 34 16.87 -2.09 2.81
N TYR A 35 16.40 -0.90 2.43
CA TYR A 35 15.20 -0.74 1.59
C TYR A 35 15.39 -1.33 0.19
N ALA A 36 16.54 -1.12 -0.44
CA ALA A 36 16.86 -1.68 -1.75
C ALA A 36 16.87 -3.22 -1.70
N ILE A 37 17.56 -3.81 -0.71
CA ILE A 37 17.60 -5.26 -0.49
C ILE A 37 16.20 -5.78 -0.19
N HIS A 38 15.42 -5.11 0.65
CA HIS A 38 14.02 -5.49 0.92
C HIS A 38 13.17 -5.40 -0.35
N ARG A 39 13.40 -4.43 -1.22
CA ARG A 39 12.67 -4.29 -2.49
C ARG A 39 13.08 -5.37 -3.51
N THR A 40 14.35 -5.77 -3.55
CA THR A 40 14.86 -6.73 -4.54
C THR A 40 14.76 -8.18 -4.10
N PHE A 41 14.93 -8.44 -2.79
CA PHE A 41 14.94 -9.77 -2.18
C PHE A 41 13.81 -10.01 -1.19
N GLY A 42 13.04 -8.98 -0.82
CA GLY A 42 11.81 -9.16 -0.06
C GLY A 42 10.91 -10.07 -0.88
N LEU A 43 10.75 -11.28 -0.35
CA LEU A 43 10.01 -12.38 -0.94
C LEU A 43 8.83 -11.87 -1.75
N ASN A 44 8.79 -12.25 -3.03
CA ASN A 44 7.55 -12.35 -3.80
C ASN A 44 6.66 -13.44 -3.18
N THR A 45 6.35 -13.34 -1.90
CA THR A 45 5.02 -13.66 -1.42
C THR A 45 4.14 -12.57 -1.99
N ASP A 46 3.63 -12.84 -3.18
CA ASP A 46 2.43 -12.23 -3.74
C ASP A 46 1.34 -12.15 -2.66
N ALA A 47 1.39 -11.13 -1.81
CA ALA A 47 0.26 -10.78 -0.95
C ALA A 47 -0.83 -10.05 -1.77
N ASN A 48 -0.47 -9.55 -2.96
CA ASN A 48 -1.35 -8.87 -3.91
C ASN A 48 -1.42 -9.56 -5.29
N GLY A 49 -0.77 -10.70 -5.48
CA GLY A 49 -0.95 -11.49 -6.69
C GLY A 49 -2.35 -12.12 -6.69
N PHE A 50 -3.02 -12.11 -7.84
CA PHE A 50 -4.34 -12.70 -8.01
C PHE A 50 -4.27 -14.16 -7.54
N LYS A 51 -4.89 -14.48 -6.39
CA LYS A 51 -4.90 -15.86 -5.88
C LYS A 51 -5.50 -16.73 -6.99
N PRO A 52 -4.80 -17.79 -7.45
CA PRO A 52 -5.34 -18.62 -8.52
C PRO A 52 -6.66 -19.21 -8.04
N VAL A 53 -7.75 -18.77 -8.65
CA VAL A 53 -9.10 -19.24 -8.36
C VAL A 53 -9.17 -20.67 -8.86
N SER A 54 -9.59 -21.61 -8.01
CA SER A 54 -9.76 -23.01 -8.45
C SER A 54 -10.85 -23.08 -9.52
N VAL A 55 -10.75 -24.04 -10.44
CA VAL A 55 -11.74 -24.20 -11.54
C VAL A 55 -13.17 -24.29 -10.99
N ALA A 56 -13.37 -25.08 -9.94
CA ALA A 56 -14.66 -25.20 -9.26
C ALA A 56 -15.15 -23.87 -8.64
N GLN A 57 -14.24 -23.06 -8.10
CA GLN A 57 -14.58 -21.74 -7.54
C GLN A 57 -14.94 -20.73 -8.64
N ALA A 58 -14.27 -20.80 -9.79
CA ALA A 58 -14.57 -19.95 -10.94
C ALA A 58 -15.95 -20.28 -11.54
N GLU A 59 -16.27 -21.57 -11.69
CA GLU A 59 -17.58 -22.04 -12.14
C GLU A 59 -18.70 -21.65 -11.18
N TYR A 60 -18.47 -21.79 -9.87
CA TYR A 60 -19.41 -21.34 -8.85
C TYR A 60 -19.67 -19.82 -8.94
N MET A 61 -18.62 -19.01 -9.04
CA MET A 61 -18.74 -17.55 -9.15
C MET A 61 -19.47 -17.13 -10.44
N ALA A 62 -19.23 -17.83 -11.55
CA ALA A 62 -19.96 -17.62 -12.80
C ALA A 62 -21.45 -17.91 -12.63
N GLY A 63 -21.82 -19.03 -11.98
CA GLY A 63 -23.21 -19.40 -11.70
C GLY A 63 -23.93 -18.44 -10.75
N VAL A 64 -23.24 -17.91 -9.74
CA VAL A 64 -23.78 -16.87 -8.85
C VAL A 64 -24.02 -15.57 -9.62
N ARG A 65 -23.06 -15.15 -10.45
CA ARG A 65 -23.19 -13.93 -11.26
C ARG A 65 -24.40 -14.01 -12.19
N TYR A 66 -24.60 -15.15 -12.85
CA TYR A 66 -25.74 -15.35 -13.75
C TYR A 66 -27.09 -15.18 -13.02
N ARG A 67 -27.27 -15.89 -11.89
CA ARG A 67 -28.51 -15.82 -11.10
C ARG A 67 -28.78 -14.43 -10.54
N ASN A 68 -27.74 -13.76 -10.05
CA ASN A 68 -27.88 -12.40 -9.52
C ASN A 68 -28.27 -11.40 -10.63
N MET A 69 -27.67 -11.53 -11.82
CA MET A 69 -28.03 -10.69 -12.97
C MET A 69 -29.46 -10.93 -13.45
N GLU A 70 -29.93 -12.17 -13.42
CA GLU A 70 -31.31 -12.51 -13.74
C GLU A 70 -32.30 -11.89 -12.74
N SER A 71 -32.01 -11.97 -11.45
CA SER A 71 -32.82 -11.31 -10.39
C SER A 71 -32.85 -9.79 -10.58
N LEU A 72 -31.69 -9.18 -10.83
CA LEU A 72 -31.57 -7.74 -11.08
C LEU A 72 -32.35 -7.32 -12.33
N ALA A 73 -32.32 -8.11 -13.40
CA ALA A 73 -33.07 -7.83 -14.62
C ALA A 73 -34.59 -7.95 -14.40
N TYR A 74 -35.03 -8.90 -13.57
CA TYR A 74 -36.43 -9.05 -13.19
C TYR A 74 -36.92 -7.86 -12.34
N GLU A 75 -36.14 -7.45 -11.34
CA GLU A 75 -36.41 -6.27 -10.50
C GLU A 75 -36.37 -4.95 -11.30
N GLY A 76 -35.44 -4.82 -12.24
CA GLY A 76 -35.38 -3.67 -13.14
C GLY A 76 -36.63 -3.55 -14.02
N ARG A 77 -37.18 -4.68 -14.48
CA ARG A 77 -38.41 -4.71 -15.28
C ARG A 77 -39.66 -4.44 -14.45
N SER A 78 -39.71 -4.92 -13.21
CA SER A 78 -40.84 -4.66 -12.30
C SER A 78 -40.85 -3.22 -11.79
N SER A 79 -39.68 -2.64 -11.49
CA SER A 79 -39.56 -1.23 -11.08
C SER A 79 -39.90 -0.25 -12.22
N GLN A 80 -39.48 -0.53 -13.46
CA GLN A 80 -39.92 0.27 -14.62
C GLN A 80 -41.44 0.21 -14.85
N ARG A 81 -42.06 -0.97 -14.67
CA ARG A 81 -43.52 -1.09 -14.76
C ARG A 81 -44.25 -0.34 -13.64
N ALA A 82 -43.71 -0.35 -12.42
CA ALA A 82 -44.26 0.44 -11.30
C ALA A 82 -44.10 1.95 -11.52
N SER A 83 -42.98 2.38 -12.12
CA SER A 83 -42.74 3.78 -12.48
C SER A 83 -43.68 4.28 -13.58
N ASN A 84 -43.98 3.45 -14.58
CA ASN A 84 -44.92 3.80 -15.66
C ASN A 84 -46.40 3.78 -15.24
N GLY A 85 -46.74 3.26 -14.06
CA GLY A 85 -48.10 3.24 -13.52
C GLY A 85 -48.48 4.49 -12.70
N LYS A 86 -47.52 5.38 -12.40
CA LYS A 86 -47.74 6.67 -11.75
C LYS A 86 -47.47 7.81 -12.74
N GLY A 87 -48.34 7.94 -13.74
CA GLY A 87 -48.50 9.22 -14.43
C GLY A 87 -49.04 10.27 -13.45
N PRO A 88 -48.65 11.56 -13.56
CA PRO A 88 -49.14 12.58 -12.66
C PRO A 88 -50.67 12.67 -12.75
N ALA A 89 -51.33 12.62 -11.59
CA ALA A 89 -52.73 13.01 -11.49
C ALA A 89 -52.82 14.49 -11.88
N SER A 90 -53.45 14.75 -13.02
CA SER A 90 -53.91 16.07 -13.46
C SER A 90 -55.06 16.57 -12.59
#